data_AF-A0A7V9AJ42-F1
#
_entry.id   AF-A0A7V9AJ42-F1
#
_cell.length_a   1.000
_cell.length_b   1.000
_cell.length_c   1.000
_cell.angle_alpha   90.00
_cell.angle_beta   90.00
_cell.angle_gamma   90.00
#
_symmetry.space_group_name_H-M   'P 1'
#
loop_
_entity.id
_entity.type
_entity.pdbx_description
1 polymer ?
#
loop_
_entity_poly.entity_id
_entity_poly.type
_entity_poly.pdbx_seq_one_letter_code
_entity_poly.pdbx_strand_id
1 'polypeptide(L)'
;VASGDATVRPGTRRCADTSGAASSGPGADAGAGSIIIVVATDAPLLPHQLKRVVTRASLGVGRMGGKGENSSGDIFVAFSTANPGAGADAGTVQVEMLPNARINPLFYATVQATEEAITNAMVAAETMTGADWFRVHALPHDRLREALAKYNRLDASAGR
;
A
#
# COMPACT_ATOMS: atom_id res chain seq x y z
N VAL A 1 -23.95 22.95 -14.76
CA VAL A 1 -25.10 22.62 -13.89
C VAL A 1 -24.63 22.82 -12.46
N ALA A 2 -25.09 23.88 -11.80
CA ALA A 2 -24.62 24.26 -10.46
C ALA A 2 -25.10 23.22 -9.42
N SER A 3 -24.17 22.70 -8.63
CA SER A 3 -24.48 21.79 -7.51
C SER A 3 -25.26 22.57 -6.44
N GLY A 4 -26.56 22.26 -6.30
CA GLY A 4 -27.47 22.82 -5.32
C GLY A 4 -27.36 22.13 -3.97
N ASP A 5 -26.19 22.19 -3.35
CA ASP A 5 -26.01 21.67 -1.99
C ASP A 5 -26.36 22.75 -0.96
N ALA A 6 -27.50 22.57 -0.29
CA ALA A 6 -28.08 23.50 0.68
C ALA A 6 -27.34 23.53 2.03
N THR A 7 -26.30 22.71 2.21
CA THR A 7 -25.47 22.70 3.42
C THR A 7 -24.38 23.78 3.45
N VAL A 8 -24.19 24.50 2.33
CA VAL A 8 -23.17 25.54 2.19
C VAL A 8 -23.64 26.87 2.79
N ARG A 9 -22.97 27.31 3.87
CA ARG A 9 -23.26 28.59 4.53
C ARG A 9 -22.97 29.78 3.60
N PRO A 10 -23.87 30.79 3.51
CA PRO A 10 -23.59 32.01 2.75
C PRO A 10 -22.33 32.69 3.31
N GLY A 11 -21.30 32.88 2.48
CA GLY A 11 -20.04 33.51 2.85
C GLY A 11 -18.84 32.58 3.08
N THR A 12 -18.97 31.26 2.87
CA THR A 12 -17.78 30.37 2.85
C THR A 12 -17.01 30.55 1.55
N ARG A 13 -15.70 30.83 1.64
CA ARG A 13 -14.79 30.94 0.48
C ARG A 13 -14.85 29.65 -0.33
N ARG A 14 -15.21 29.75 -1.62
CA ARG A 14 -15.24 28.61 -2.53
C ARG A 14 -13.84 28.38 -3.07
N CYS A 15 -13.47 27.12 -3.34
CA CYS A 15 -12.18 26.78 -3.95
C CYS A 15 -11.95 27.40 -5.36
N ALA A 16 -12.96 28.04 -5.95
CA ALA A 16 -12.81 28.82 -7.18
C ALA A 16 -12.30 30.26 -6.94
N ASP A 17 -12.28 30.76 -5.70
CA ASP A 17 -11.63 32.02 -5.34
C ASP A 17 -10.12 31.77 -5.17
N THR A 18 -9.42 31.73 -6.30
CA THR A 18 -7.97 31.58 -6.36
C THR A 18 -7.27 32.87 -5.92
N SER A 19 -7.17 33.08 -4.61
CA SER A 19 -6.23 34.06 -4.01
C SER A 19 -5.51 33.52 -2.77
N GLY A 20 -5.58 32.20 -2.54
CA GLY A 20 -4.89 31.54 -1.43
C GLY A 20 -4.74 30.04 -1.62
N ALA A 21 -4.65 29.56 -2.87
CA ALA A 21 -4.09 28.24 -3.09
C ALA A 21 -2.64 28.33 -2.59
N ALA A 22 -2.30 27.54 -1.58
CA ALA A 22 -0.91 27.19 -1.35
C ALA A 22 -0.47 26.41 -2.60
N SER A 23 -0.10 27.15 -3.64
CA SER A 23 0.75 26.63 -4.68
C SER A 23 2.01 26.18 -3.96
N SER A 24 2.20 24.87 -3.86
CA SER A 24 3.55 24.33 -3.79
C SER A 24 4.32 25.04 -4.91
N GLY A 25 5.24 25.92 -4.53
CA GLY A 25 6.06 26.63 -5.50
C GLY A 25 6.77 25.62 -6.42
N PRO A 26 7.23 26.04 -7.61
CA PRO A 26 8.02 25.17 -8.47
C PRO A 26 9.34 24.84 -7.74
N GLY A 27 9.37 23.74 -7.00
CA GLY A 27 10.51 23.33 -6.16
C GLY A 27 10.19 22.77 -4.77
N ALA A 28 8.93 22.73 -4.33
CA ALA A 28 8.58 21.88 -3.18
C ALA A 28 8.34 20.46 -3.72
N ASP A 29 9.24 19.52 -3.40
CA ASP A 29 8.99 18.10 -3.65
C ASP A 29 7.64 17.75 -3.02
N ALA A 30 6.63 17.50 -3.84
CA ALA A 30 5.26 17.21 -3.42
C ALA A 30 5.13 15.85 -2.70
N GLY A 31 6.24 15.26 -2.25
CA GLY A 31 6.36 13.85 -1.93
C GLY A 31 7.22 13.63 -0.70
N ALA A 32 6.60 13.68 0.48
CA ALA A 32 7.05 12.83 1.59
C ALA A 32 6.04 11.68 1.67
N GLY A 33 6.31 10.61 0.93
CA GLY A 33 5.57 9.35 1.03
C GLY A 33 6.08 8.51 2.21
N SER A 34 5.33 7.50 2.62
CA SER A 34 5.89 6.43 3.44
C SER A 34 5.04 5.18 3.25
N ILE A 35 5.66 4.02 3.43
CA ILE A 35 4.95 2.74 3.42
C ILE A 35 5.58 1.79 4.44
N ILE A 36 4.71 1.17 5.24
CA ILE A 36 5.09 0.09 6.15
C ILE A 36 4.44 -1.18 5.63
N ILE A 37 5.26 -2.19 5.33
CA ILE A 37 4.77 -3.50 4.88
C ILE A 37 5.04 -4.52 5.98
N VAL A 38 3.99 -5.22 6.38
CA VAL A 38 4.06 -6.32 7.34
C VAL A 38 3.71 -7.61 6.62
N VAL A 39 4.65 -8.56 6.61
CA VAL A 39 4.47 -9.89 5.99
C VAL A 39 4.33 -10.94 7.09
N ALA A 40 3.18 -11.61 7.12
CA ALA A 40 2.94 -12.74 8.00
C ALA A 40 2.91 -14.04 7.18
N THR A 41 3.45 -15.12 7.72
CA THR A 41 3.37 -16.45 7.10
C THR A 41 3.32 -17.55 8.15
N ASP A 42 2.65 -18.64 7.83
CA ASP A 42 2.62 -19.88 8.60
C ASP A 42 3.72 -20.88 8.17
N ALA A 43 4.56 -20.52 7.20
CA ALA A 43 5.70 -21.36 6.81
C ALA A 43 6.80 -21.36 7.89
N PRO A 44 7.41 -22.52 8.20
CA PRO A 44 8.50 -22.61 9.18
C PRO A 44 9.76 -21.95 8.64
N LEU A 45 9.97 -20.69 9.05
CA LEU A 45 11.10 -19.87 8.60
C LEU A 45 11.90 -19.35 9.78
N LEU A 46 13.23 -19.39 9.64
CA LEU A 46 14.15 -18.76 10.57
C LEU A 46 14.35 -17.27 10.25
N PRO A 47 14.87 -16.44 11.18
CA PRO A 47 15.00 -14.98 10.99
C PRO A 47 15.74 -14.57 9.71
N HIS A 48 16.77 -15.31 9.31
CA HIS A 48 17.53 -15.03 8.09
C HIS A 48 16.72 -15.31 6.80
N GLN A 49 15.79 -16.28 6.85
CA GLN A 49 14.88 -16.56 5.74
C GLN A 49 13.77 -15.51 5.66
N LEU A 50 13.21 -15.11 6.80
CA LEU A 50 12.24 -14.01 6.89
C LEU A 50 12.82 -12.70 6.35
N LYS A 51 14.09 -12.39 6.63
CA LYS A 51 14.79 -11.25 6.02
C LYS A 51 14.83 -11.32 4.49
N ARG A 52 15.05 -12.51 3.92
CA ARG A 52 15.04 -12.71 2.45
C ARG A 52 13.63 -12.55 1.88
N VAL A 53 12.63 -13.10 2.56
CA VAL A 53 11.21 -12.99 2.19
C VAL A 53 10.78 -11.52 2.20
N VAL A 54 11.00 -10.81 3.31
CA VAL A 54 10.55 -9.42 3.46
C VAL A 54 11.22 -8.47 2.46
N THR A 55 12.47 -8.75 2.08
CA THR A 55 13.17 -7.97 1.04
C THR A 55 12.45 -8.06 -0.31
N ARG A 56 11.60 -9.06 -0.56
CA ARG A 56 10.81 -9.17 -1.81
C ARG A 56 9.63 -8.21 -1.84
N ALA A 57 9.19 -7.67 -0.71
CA ALA A 57 8.16 -6.65 -0.68
C ALA A 57 8.56 -5.41 -1.52
N SER A 58 9.85 -5.05 -1.57
CA SER A 58 10.34 -3.95 -2.40
C SER A 58 10.08 -4.14 -3.90
N LEU A 59 10.09 -5.39 -4.38
CA LEU A 59 9.75 -5.68 -5.79
C LEU A 59 8.26 -5.44 -6.05
N GLY A 60 7.39 -5.74 -5.08
CA GLY A 60 5.96 -5.43 -5.16
C GLY A 60 5.71 -3.92 -5.20
N VAL A 61 6.38 -3.17 -4.31
CA VAL A 61 6.35 -1.70 -4.32
C VAL A 61 6.83 -1.14 -5.67
N GLY A 62 7.93 -1.69 -6.21
CA GLY A 62 8.47 -1.29 -7.51
C GLY A 62 7.50 -1.50 -8.67
N ARG A 63 6.71 -2.58 -8.66
CA ARG A 63 5.66 -2.83 -9.66
C ARG A 63 4.52 -1.81 -9.58
N MET A 64 4.23 -1.31 -8.39
CA MET A 64 3.23 -0.26 -8.18
C MET A 64 3.78 1.16 -8.46
N GLY A 65 5.02 1.28 -8.94
CA GLY A 65 5.63 2.54 -9.36
C GLY A 65 6.45 3.23 -8.27
N GLY A 66 6.60 2.64 -7.08
CA GLY A 66 7.45 3.17 -6.02
C GLY A 66 8.93 3.06 -6.38
N LYS A 67 9.70 4.13 -6.11
CA LYS A 67 11.13 4.23 -6.45
C LYS A 67 12.06 4.35 -5.25
N GLY A 68 11.53 4.36 -4.03
CA GLY A 68 12.32 4.60 -2.82
C GLY A 68 12.92 6.00 -2.81
N GLU A 69 12.07 7.02 -2.96
CA GLU A 69 12.50 8.43 -2.98
C GLU A 69 13.13 8.82 -1.63
N ASN A 70 14.04 9.80 -1.62
CA ASN A 70 14.83 10.17 -0.43
C ASN A 70 13.97 10.57 0.77
N SER A 71 12.82 11.19 0.50
CA SER A 71 11.81 11.59 1.49
C SER A 71 10.83 10.48 1.86
N SER A 72 10.93 9.30 1.23
CA SER A 72 10.06 8.15 1.48
C SER A 72 10.58 7.25 2.59
N GLY A 73 9.78 7.07 3.65
CA GLY A 73 10.05 6.11 4.71
C GLY A 73 9.52 4.71 4.35
N ASP A 74 10.35 3.86 3.73
CA ASP A 74 9.96 2.50 3.31
C ASP A 74 10.50 1.47 4.31
N ILE A 75 9.62 0.89 5.15
CA ILE A 75 9.99 -0.05 6.21
C ILE A 75 9.24 -1.37 6.03
N PHE A 76 9.97 -2.49 6.04
CA PHE A 76 9.36 -3.81 5.88
C PHE A 76 9.71 -4.74 7.05
N VAL A 77 8.70 -5.41 7.59
CA VAL A 77 8.82 -6.38 8.70
C VAL A 77 8.17 -7.69 8.30
N ALA A 78 8.79 -8.82 8.66
CA ALA A 78 8.19 -10.14 8.48
C ALA A 78 8.32 -11.01 9.72
N PHE A 79 7.31 -11.83 9.95
CA PHE A 79 7.31 -12.85 11.01
C PHE A 79 6.67 -14.15 10.53
N SER A 80 7.04 -15.26 11.19
CA SER A 80 6.43 -16.56 10.99
C SER A 80 5.71 -17.01 12.25
N THR A 81 4.55 -17.64 12.11
CA THR A 81 3.77 -18.23 13.21
C THR A 81 4.07 -19.71 13.45
N ALA A 82 4.96 -20.32 12.67
CA ALA A 82 5.16 -21.77 12.62
C ALA A 82 5.96 -22.36 13.79
N ASN A 83 6.82 -21.55 14.43
CA ASN A 83 7.67 -21.99 15.55
C ASN A 83 7.24 -21.30 16.86
N PRO A 84 6.06 -21.64 17.41
CA PRO A 84 5.62 -21.09 18.69
C PRO A 84 6.61 -21.48 19.80
N GLY A 85 7.00 -20.53 20.64
CA GLY A 85 7.92 -20.79 21.75
C GLY A 85 9.41 -20.81 21.39
N ALA A 86 9.79 -20.50 20.14
CA ALA A 86 11.21 -20.40 19.76
C ALA A 86 12.03 -19.36 20.54
N GLY A 87 11.37 -18.40 21.19
CA GLY A 87 12.00 -17.40 22.08
C GLY A 87 11.73 -17.63 23.57
N ALA A 88 11.19 -18.79 23.96
CA ALA A 88 10.91 -19.09 25.36
C ALA A 88 12.19 -19.37 26.16
N ASP A 89 12.23 -18.93 27.42
CA ASP A 89 13.33 -19.20 28.36
C ASP A 89 13.24 -20.62 28.92
N ALA A 90 13.43 -21.62 28.04
CA ALA A 90 13.28 -23.05 28.34
C ALA A 90 14.59 -23.84 28.07
N GLY A 91 15.73 -23.15 27.94
CA GLY A 91 17.00 -23.75 27.56
C GLY A 91 17.09 -23.98 26.04
N THR A 92 17.46 -25.20 25.61
CA THR A 92 17.58 -25.52 24.19
C THR A 92 16.21 -25.81 23.58
N VAL A 93 15.87 -25.11 22.51
CA VAL A 93 14.61 -25.30 21.77
C VAL A 93 14.87 -25.93 20.40
N GLN A 94 13.97 -26.80 19.98
CA GLN A 94 13.95 -27.32 18.62
C GLN A 94 13.07 -26.43 17.75
N VAL A 95 13.54 -26.16 16.52
CA VAL A 95 12.82 -25.32 15.55
C VAL A 95 12.74 -26.02 14.21
N GLU A 96 11.63 -25.82 13.51
CA GLU A 96 11.44 -26.27 12.15
C GLU A 96 11.89 -25.19 11.15
N MET A 97 12.46 -25.63 10.04
CA MET A 97 12.90 -24.76 8.96
C MET A 97 12.61 -25.38 7.60
N LEU A 98 11.93 -24.62 6.74
CA LEU A 98 11.75 -24.95 5.34
C LEU A 98 13.12 -24.94 4.63
N PRO A 99 13.48 -25.98 3.85
CA PRO A 99 14.71 -25.98 3.07
C PRO A 99 14.79 -24.79 2.12
N ASN A 100 15.96 -24.14 2.06
CA ASN A 100 16.16 -22.94 1.24
C ASN A 100 15.86 -23.15 -0.25
N ALA A 101 16.02 -24.37 -0.78
CA ALA A 101 15.69 -24.70 -2.16
C ALA A 101 14.18 -24.62 -2.48
N ARG A 102 13.32 -24.62 -1.45
CA ARG A 102 11.85 -24.62 -1.58
C ARG A 102 11.21 -23.26 -1.27
N ILE A 103 12.01 -22.21 -1.04
CA ILE A 103 11.50 -20.92 -0.56
C ILE A 103 10.92 -20.00 -1.66
N ASN A 104 11.22 -20.27 -2.94
CA ASN A 104 10.83 -19.40 -4.05
C ASN A 104 9.31 -19.12 -4.14
N PRO A 105 8.39 -20.08 -3.89
CA PRO A 105 6.97 -19.79 -3.84
C PRO A 105 6.60 -18.68 -2.83
N LEU A 106 7.26 -18.63 -1.66
CA LEU A 106 7.04 -17.57 -0.67
C LEU A 106 7.56 -16.21 -1.16
N PHE A 107 8.64 -16.20 -1.94
CA PHE A 107 9.12 -14.97 -2.58
C PHE A 107 8.10 -14.43 -3.59
N TYR A 108 7.57 -15.29 -4.47
CA TYR A 108 6.57 -14.87 -5.45
C TYR A 108 5.28 -14.42 -4.78
N ALA A 109 4.81 -15.17 -3.79
CA ALA A 109 3.62 -14.83 -3.01
C ALA A 109 3.79 -13.48 -2.29
N THR A 110 4.96 -13.20 -1.72
CA THR A 110 5.22 -11.90 -1.05
C THR A 110 5.13 -10.73 -2.02
N VAL A 111 5.67 -10.87 -3.23
CA VAL A 111 5.58 -9.83 -4.27
C VAL A 111 4.13 -9.59 -4.67
N GLN A 112 3.39 -10.66 -4.97
CA GLN A 112 1.99 -10.59 -5.39
C GLN A 112 1.09 -10.01 -4.29
N ALA A 113 1.23 -10.50 -3.06
CA ALA A 113 0.46 -10.02 -1.91
C ALA A 113 0.74 -8.54 -1.62
N THR A 114 1.97 -8.07 -1.81
CA THR A 114 2.32 -6.64 -1.66
C THR A 114 1.65 -5.79 -2.74
N GLU A 115 1.71 -6.21 -4.00
CA GLU A 115 1.10 -5.53 -5.14
C GLU A 115 -0.43 -5.38 -4.95
N GLU A 116 -1.08 -6.48 -4.55
CA GLU A 116 -2.51 -6.51 -4.28
C GLU A 116 -2.90 -5.70 -3.04
N ALA A 117 -2.12 -5.77 -1.95
CA ALA A 117 -2.40 -5.00 -0.74
C ALA A 117 -2.37 -3.48 -0.97
N ILE A 118 -1.40 -2.98 -1.75
CA ILE A 118 -1.33 -1.57 -2.15
C ILE A 118 -2.56 -1.19 -2.98
N THR A 119 -2.92 -2.02 -3.95
CA THR A 119 -4.09 -1.80 -4.79
C THR A 119 -5.38 -1.78 -3.97
N ASN A 120 -5.55 -2.74 -3.06
CA ASN A 120 -6.70 -2.83 -2.17
C ASN A 120 -6.81 -1.61 -1.26
N ALA A 121 -5.69 -1.10 -0.73
CA ALA A 121 -5.69 0.13 0.07
C ALA A 121 -6.20 1.34 -0.73
N MET A 122 -5.79 1.50 -1.99
CA MET A 122 -6.28 2.59 -2.85
C MET A 122 -7.76 2.43 -3.24
N VAL A 123 -8.21 1.20 -3.49
CA VAL A 123 -9.60 0.91 -3.87
C VAL A 123 -10.53 1.09 -2.67
N ALA A 124 -10.11 0.68 -1.48
CA ALA A 124 -10.90 0.79 -0.25
C ALA A 124 -10.90 2.22 0.35
N ALA A 125 -9.94 3.06 -0.02
CA ALA A 125 -9.87 4.43 0.49
C ALA A 125 -11.08 5.28 0.06
N GLU A 126 -11.58 6.10 0.99
CA GLU A 126 -12.68 7.03 0.75
C GLU A 126 -12.18 8.48 0.62
N THR A 127 -12.95 9.32 -0.07
CA THR A 127 -12.63 10.76 -0.17
C THR A 127 -12.78 11.38 1.21
N MET A 128 -11.73 12.04 1.71
CA MET A 128 -11.74 12.65 3.04
C MET A 128 -11.27 14.10 3.00
N THR A 129 -11.73 14.89 3.97
CA THR A 129 -11.22 16.23 4.25
C THR A 129 -10.63 16.22 5.66
N GLY A 130 -9.34 16.56 5.76
CA GLY A 130 -8.58 16.56 7.01
C GLY A 130 -8.33 17.96 7.56
N ALA A 131 -7.21 18.12 8.26
CA ALA A 131 -6.76 19.39 8.80
C ALA A 131 -6.62 20.46 7.70
N ASP A 132 -6.78 21.72 8.09
CA ASP A 132 -6.68 22.89 7.19
C ASP A 132 -7.60 22.82 5.96
N TRP A 133 -8.72 22.08 6.08
CA TRP A 133 -9.65 21.80 4.98
C TRP A 133 -9.01 21.12 3.77
N PHE A 134 -7.88 20.44 3.97
CA PHE A 134 -7.20 19.71 2.92
C PHE A 134 -8.01 18.48 2.52
N ARG A 135 -8.40 18.40 1.25
CA ARG A 135 -9.24 17.32 0.72
C ARG A 135 -8.43 16.37 -0.16
N VAL A 136 -8.49 15.08 0.16
CA VAL A 136 -7.88 14.00 -0.61
C VAL A 136 -8.99 13.13 -1.19
N HIS A 137 -8.93 12.91 -2.50
CA HIS A 137 -9.94 12.14 -3.21
C HIS A 137 -9.59 10.65 -3.26
N ALA A 138 -10.61 9.81 -3.08
CA ALA A 138 -10.52 8.40 -3.37
C ALA A 138 -10.21 8.15 -4.85
N LEU A 139 -9.65 6.97 -5.15
CA LEU A 139 -9.47 6.52 -6.51
C LEU A 139 -10.85 6.36 -7.18
N PRO A 140 -11.14 7.06 -8.30
CA PRO A 140 -12.44 6.95 -8.96
C PRO A 140 -12.58 5.58 -9.67
N HIS A 141 -13.38 4.68 -9.10
CA HIS A 141 -13.49 3.29 -9.57
C HIS A 141 -13.98 3.17 -11.02
N ASP A 142 -14.93 4.00 -11.45
CA ASP A 142 -15.44 3.95 -12.83
C ASP A 142 -14.34 4.27 -13.84
N ARG A 143 -13.56 5.32 -13.58
CA ARG A 143 -12.41 5.72 -14.43
C ARG A 143 -11.30 4.68 -14.42
N LEU A 144 -11.09 4.01 -13.28
CA LEU A 144 -10.15 2.90 -13.19
C LEU A 144 -10.61 1.74 -14.10
N ARG A 145 -11.89 1.36 -14.04
CA ARG A 145 -12.45 0.28 -14.87
C ARG A 145 -12.37 0.62 -16.36
N GLU A 146 -12.71 1.85 -16.75
CA GLU A 146 -12.54 2.34 -18.12
C GLU A 146 -11.08 2.23 -18.60
N ALA A 147 -10.13 2.62 -17.75
CA ALA A 147 -8.72 2.52 -18.05
C ALA A 147 -8.27 1.05 -18.21
N LEU A 148 -8.67 0.16 -17.32
CA LEU A 148 -8.36 -1.27 -17.41
C LEU A 148 -8.97 -1.90 -18.68
N ALA A 149 -10.22 -1.56 -19.01
CA ALA A 149 -10.90 -2.02 -20.23
C ALA A 149 -10.17 -1.56 -21.50
N LYS A 150 -9.74 -0.28 -21.54
CA LYS A 150 -8.96 0.27 -22.67
C LYS A 150 -7.69 -0.54 -22.97
N TYR A 151 -7.07 -1.13 -21.94
CA TYR A 151 -5.86 -1.94 -22.09
C TYR A 151 -6.12 -3.45 -22.07
N ASN A 152 -7.37 -3.89 -22.24
CA ASN A 152 -7.77 -5.31 -22.22
C ASN A 152 -7.32 -6.04 -20.93
N ARG A 153 -7.42 -5.37 -19.79
CA ARG A 153 -7.08 -5.89 -18.46
C ARG A 153 -8.28 -6.07 -17.54
N LEU A 154 -9.49 -5.92 -18.06
CA LEU A 154 -10.72 -6.12 -17.32
C LEU A 154 -11.46 -7.32 -17.90
N ASP A 155 -11.50 -8.42 -17.15
CA ASP A 155 -12.26 -9.62 -17.55
C ASP A 155 -13.75 -9.39 -17.37
N ALA A 156 -14.53 -9.61 -18.42
CA ALA A 156 -15.99 -9.47 -18.41
C ALA A 156 -16.70 -10.52 -17.53
N SER A 157 -15.99 -11.52 -17.01
CA SER A 157 -16.53 -12.66 -16.27
C SER A 157 -16.45 -12.56 -14.75
N ALA A 158 -15.73 -11.59 -14.19
CA ALA A 158 -15.47 -11.50 -12.74
C ALA A 158 -16.64 -10.92 -11.91
N GLY A 159 -17.84 -10.81 -12.49
CA GLY A 159 -19.05 -10.27 -11.84
C GLY A 159 -20.23 -11.23 -11.81
N ARG A 160 -19.99 -12.55 -11.86
CA ARG A 160 -21.01 -13.60 -11.67
C ARG A 160 -20.67 -14.49 -10.50
#